data_AF-A0A8B9VME1-F1
#
_entry.id   AF-A0A8B9VME1-F1
#
_cell.length_a   1.000
_cell.length_b   1.000
_cell.length_c   1.000
_cell.angle_alpha   90.00
_cell.angle_beta   90.00
_cell.angle_gamma   90.00
#
_symmetry.space_group_name_H-M   'P 1'
#
loop_
_entity.id
_entity.type
_entity.pdbx_description
1 polymer ?
#
loop_
_entity_poly.entity_id
_entity_poly.type
_entity_poly.pdbx_seq_one_letter_code
_entity_poly.pdbx_strand_id
1 'polypeptide(L)'
;GFAWDWESGRTAELLSGMGVSVLRKERLGSENTPQELLVAACSPHKKQKVKEKEKEKDFVIVRRPRLLREAEPGVSWDALPDELLLAIFAYLPLNDLLKVSMICKRWHCLSFDEFLWQTLDLTCRNLLPGVIGQLLPAGVTVFRCPRSSIGNPQFKTMKPLRVQHMDLSNCTVSVPDLQSILCRCERLENLSLEGLVLSDDILRSIAKNTNLIRLNLCGCSGFSAEALELMLSSCSMLEELNLSWCDFTATHVKAAVNHVTSKVTQLNLSGYRQNLQISDVKTLVERCPSLVHLDLSDSVMLKPECFQYFHQLVFLQHLCLSRCYQISPAALVELGEIPTLKTLQVFGIVTDSSLQLLRETLPDMKINCSHFTTIARPTVGTKKNHEIWGIKCRLTLRTPSSL
;
A
#
# COMPACT_ATOMS: atom_id res chain seq x y z
N GLY A 1 -18.30 -12.83 17.73
CA GLY A 1 -17.02 -13.55 17.61
C GLY A 1 -17.16 -14.61 16.55
N PHE A 2 -16.30 -14.62 15.54
CA PHE A 2 -16.24 -15.68 14.54
C PHE A 2 -15.08 -16.61 14.90
N ALA A 3 -15.38 -17.90 14.98
CA ALA A 3 -14.39 -18.94 15.19
C ALA A 3 -13.58 -19.10 13.91
N TRP A 4 -12.29 -18.76 13.98
CA TRP A 4 -11.30 -19.24 13.02
C TRP A 4 -11.22 -20.75 13.18
N ASP A 5 -11.64 -21.49 12.15
CA ASP A 5 -11.55 -22.94 12.18
C ASP A 5 -10.06 -23.33 12.19
N TRP A 6 -9.66 -23.98 13.27
CA TRP A 6 -8.29 -24.41 13.52
C TRP A 6 -7.94 -25.55 12.58
N GLU A 7 -7.26 -25.24 11.48
CA GLU A 7 -6.59 -26.22 10.64
C GLU A 7 -5.10 -25.84 10.56
N SER A 8 -4.25 -26.61 11.26
CA SER A 8 -2.78 -26.43 11.20
C SER A 8 -2.24 -26.47 9.77
N GLY A 9 -2.94 -27.15 8.85
CA GLY A 9 -2.63 -27.18 7.42
C GLY A 9 -2.68 -25.80 6.75
N ARG A 10 -3.64 -24.94 7.10
CA ARG A 10 -3.81 -23.61 6.47
C ARG A 10 -2.68 -22.64 6.82
N THR A 11 -2.14 -22.74 8.03
CA THR A 11 -0.98 -21.92 8.42
C THR A 11 0.30 -22.43 7.75
N ALA A 12 0.43 -23.75 7.60
CA ALA A 12 1.53 -24.33 6.83
C ALA A 12 1.45 -23.95 5.34
N GLU A 13 0.25 -23.89 4.76
CA GLU A 13 -0.01 -23.39 3.40
C GLU A 13 0.30 -21.89 3.28
N LEU A 14 -0.06 -21.06 4.27
CA LEU A 14 0.30 -19.65 4.30
C LEU A 14 1.82 -19.45 4.37
N LEU A 15 2.52 -20.19 5.23
CA LEU A 15 3.97 -20.17 5.35
C LEU A 15 4.66 -20.63 4.05
N SER A 16 4.19 -21.74 3.49
CA SER A 16 4.64 -22.24 2.18
C SER A 16 4.40 -21.20 1.08
N GLY A 17 3.23 -20.55 1.11
CA GLY A 17 2.84 -19.52 0.16
C GLY A 17 3.56 -18.19 0.29
N MET A 18 4.30 -18.02 1.39
CA MET A 18 5.24 -16.92 1.62
C MET A 18 6.70 -17.35 1.39
N GLY A 19 6.94 -18.57 0.90
CA GLY A 19 8.27 -19.12 0.60
C GLY A 19 9.05 -19.58 1.84
N VAL A 20 8.36 -19.89 2.95
CA VAL A 20 8.99 -20.31 4.21
C VAL A 20 8.87 -21.83 4.40
N SER A 21 10.00 -22.50 4.67
CA SER A 21 10.01 -23.93 4.99
C SER A 21 9.41 -24.22 6.37
N VAL A 22 8.42 -25.09 6.42
CA VAL A 22 7.84 -25.61 7.66
C VAL A 22 8.69 -26.80 8.12
N LEU A 23 9.20 -26.78 9.35
CA LEU A 23 9.85 -27.95 9.95
C LEU A 23 8.85 -29.11 9.98
N ARG A 24 9.09 -30.15 9.16
CA ARG A 24 8.34 -31.40 9.26
C ARG A 24 8.61 -31.99 10.63
N LYS A 25 7.54 -32.31 11.36
CA LYS A 25 7.61 -33.12 12.57
C LYS A 25 8.18 -34.48 12.15
N GLU A 26 9.45 -34.74 12.43
CA GLU A 26 10.02 -36.08 12.26
C GLU A 26 9.15 -37.03 13.11
N ARG A 27 8.46 -37.96 12.45
CA ARG A 27 7.84 -39.07 13.14
C ARG A 27 8.98 -39.98 13.59
N LEU A 28 9.44 -39.79 14.82
CA LEU A 28 10.18 -40.81 15.53
C LEU A 28 9.27 -42.05 15.61
N GLY A 29 9.73 -43.13 14.97
CA GLY A 29 9.09 -44.42 15.04
C GLY A 29 9.19 -45.01 16.43
N SER A 30 8.16 -45.75 16.82
CA SER A 30 8.29 -46.82 17.80
C SER A 30 7.28 -47.90 17.45
N GLU A 31 7.81 -49.04 17.08
CA GLU A 31 7.15 -50.33 16.97
C GLU A 31 6.51 -50.75 18.31
N ASN A 32 5.59 -51.71 18.20
CA ASN A 32 5.09 -52.63 19.24
C ASN A 32 3.94 -52.20 20.14
N THR A 33 2.73 -52.64 19.76
CA THR A 33 1.67 -53.05 20.71
C THR A 33 1.09 -54.39 20.25
N PRO A 34 1.16 -55.47 21.04
CA PRO A 34 0.40 -56.69 20.79
C PRO A 34 -1.07 -56.52 21.19
N GLN A 35 -1.94 -57.18 20.43
CA GLN A 35 -3.38 -57.27 20.66
C GLN A 35 -3.72 -58.16 21.88
N GLU A 36 -4.97 -57.95 22.33
CA GLU A 36 -5.82 -58.80 23.19
C GLU A 36 -5.66 -58.63 24.71
N LEU A 37 -6.70 -58.13 25.39
CA LEU A 37 -7.73 -58.99 26.01
C LEU A 37 -8.79 -58.17 26.78
N LEU A 38 -10.07 -58.52 26.51
CA LEU A 38 -11.24 -58.54 27.41
C LEU A 38 -11.88 -57.21 27.84
N VAL A 39 -13.20 -57.09 28.02
CA VAL A 39 -14.45 -57.67 27.50
C VAL A 39 -15.56 -56.89 28.24
N ALA A 40 -16.66 -56.61 27.52
CA ALA A 40 -18.01 -56.31 28.02
C ALA A 40 -18.24 -55.17 29.03
N ALA A 41 -19.02 -54.17 28.60
CA ALA A 41 -20.41 -54.04 29.04
C ALA A 41 -21.21 -53.09 28.12
N CYS A 42 -22.47 -53.44 27.91
CA CYS A 42 -23.35 -52.98 26.84
C CYS A 42 -23.84 -51.51 26.91
N SER A 43 -24.11 -50.98 25.71
CA SER A 43 -25.07 -49.90 25.37
C SER A 43 -26.53 -50.29 25.66
N PRO A 44 -27.58 -49.49 25.32
CA PRO A 44 -27.68 -48.04 24.98
C PRO A 44 -28.83 -47.34 25.76
N HIS A 45 -29.05 -46.03 25.63
CA HIS A 45 -30.41 -45.45 25.49
C HIS A 45 -30.41 -44.01 24.98
N LYS A 46 -30.97 -43.82 23.77
CA LYS A 46 -31.51 -42.57 23.23
C LYS A 46 -32.81 -42.20 23.95
N LYS A 47 -32.99 -40.96 24.41
CA LYS A 47 -34.27 -40.21 24.45
C LYS A 47 -33.94 -38.70 24.33
N GLN A 48 -34.24 -38.01 23.22
CA GLN A 48 -35.51 -37.42 22.75
C GLN A 48 -35.66 -35.94 23.18
N LYS A 49 -35.73 -35.05 22.18
CA LYS A 49 -35.95 -33.59 22.28
C LYS A 49 -37.38 -33.29 22.75
N VAL A 50 -37.52 -32.33 23.66
CA VAL A 50 -38.75 -31.55 23.88
C VAL A 50 -38.40 -30.06 23.89
N LYS A 51 -39.18 -29.28 23.14
CA LYS A 51 -39.18 -27.81 23.11
C LYS A 51 -40.18 -27.33 24.17
N GLU A 52 -39.84 -26.30 24.93
CA GLU A 52 -40.82 -25.38 25.54
C GLU A 52 -40.23 -23.98 25.78
N LYS A 53 -41.12 -22.98 25.79
CA LYS A 53 -40.90 -21.55 25.56
C LYS A 53 -40.54 -20.74 26.82
N GLU A 54 -39.73 -19.69 26.58
CA GLU A 54 -39.71 -18.32 27.15
C GLU A 54 -39.97 -18.08 28.66
N LYS A 55 -38.99 -17.50 29.37
CA LYS A 55 -39.04 -16.12 29.92
C LYS A 55 -37.71 -15.69 30.57
N GLU A 56 -37.49 -14.38 30.53
CA GLU A 56 -36.40 -13.53 31.05
C GLU A 56 -35.55 -14.06 32.22
N LYS A 57 -34.22 -13.83 32.13
CA LYS A 57 -33.31 -13.47 33.25
C LYS A 57 -31.91 -13.12 32.74
N ASP A 58 -31.43 -11.95 33.17
CA ASP A 58 -30.05 -11.47 33.30
C ASP A 58 -28.97 -11.96 32.31
N PHE A 59 -28.41 -11.01 31.55
CA PHE A 59 -27.15 -11.18 30.83
C PHE A 59 -25.98 -11.29 31.82
N VAL A 60 -25.81 -12.47 32.42
CA VAL A 60 -24.56 -12.84 33.07
C VAL A 60 -23.63 -13.36 31.98
N ILE A 61 -22.48 -12.70 31.79
CA ILE A 61 -21.37 -13.25 31.01
C ILE A 61 -20.87 -14.49 31.75
N VAL A 62 -21.44 -15.66 31.44
CA VAL A 62 -20.90 -16.94 31.91
C VAL A 62 -19.62 -17.19 31.14
N ARG A 63 -18.49 -16.75 31.70
CA ARG A 63 -17.17 -17.28 31.30
C ARG A 63 -17.23 -18.79 31.57
N ARG A 64 -17.15 -19.61 30.51
CA ARG A 64 -16.94 -21.06 30.67
C ARG A 64 -15.76 -21.24 31.62
N PRO A 65 -15.92 -21.90 32.78
CA PRO A 65 -14.78 -22.21 33.62
C PRO A 65 -13.85 -23.06 32.76
N ARG A 66 -12.61 -22.60 32.56
CA ARG A 66 -11.55 -23.50 32.09
C ARG A 66 -11.51 -24.60 33.15
N LEU A 67 -11.81 -25.85 32.77
CA LEU A 67 -11.59 -27.00 33.62
C LEU A 67 -10.16 -26.86 34.16
N LEU A 68 -10.06 -26.65 35.47
CA LEU A 68 -8.79 -26.62 36.19
C LEU A 68 -8.19 -28.01 36.02
N ARG A 69 -7.38 -28.17 34.97
CA ARG A 69 -6.49 -29.31 34.82
C ARG A 69 -5.56 -29.25 36.04
N GLU A 70 -5.53 -30.33 36.82
CA GLU A 70 -4.64 -30.43 37.98
C GLU A 70 -3.23 -29.99 37.57
N ALA A 71 -2.71 -29.01 38.30
CA ALA A 71 -1.42 -28.41 38.01
C ALA A 71 -0.34 -29.42 38.35
N GLU A 72 0.19 -30.10 37.33
CA GLU A 72 1.52 -30.72 37.40
C GLU A 72 2.52 -29.70 37.97
N PRO A 73 3.45 -30.09 38.85
CA PRO A 73 4.43 -29.18 39.44
C PRO A 73 5.35 -28.62 38.34
N GLY A 74 4.99 -27.47 37.79
CA GLY A 74 5.68 -26.81 36.69
C GLY A 74 5.05 -25.46 36.35
N VAL A 75 5.84 -24.57 35.75
CA VAL A 75 5.35 -23.26 35.30
C VAL A 75 4.49 -23.46 34.06
N SER A 76 3.20 -23.14 34.15
CA SER A 76 2.26 -23.24 33.02
C SER A 76 2.10 -21.89 32.31
N TRP A 77 2.53 -21.83 31.05
CA TRP A 77 2.31 -20.68 30.18
C TRP A 77 0.82 -20.47 29.84
N ASP A 78 -0.03 -21.48 30.03
CA ASP A 78 -1.48 -21.35 29.80
C ASP A 78 -2.17 -20.45 30.84
N ALA A 79 -1.53 -20.20 31.99
CA ALA A 79 -2.01 -19.29 33.01
C ALA A 79 -1.70 -17.81 32.70
N LEU A 80 -0.77 -17.54 31.77
CA LEU A 80 -0.37 -16.18 31.42
C LEU A 80 -1.56 -15.43 30.78
N PRO A 81 -1.90 -14.18 31.16
CA PRO A 81 -2.94 -13.37 30.51
C PRO A 81 -2.72 -13.14 29.01
N ASP A 82 -3.80 -12.90 28.27
CA ASP A 82 -3.75 -12.69 26.81
C ASP A 82 -2.90 -11.46 26.45
N GLU A 83 -2.95 -10.39 27.25
CA GLU A 83 -2.21 -9.15 27.06
C GLU A 83 -0.70 -9.36 27.16
N LEU A 84 -0.26 -10.23 28.07
CA LEU A 84 1.16 -10.56 28.21
C LEU A 84 1.65 -11.47 27.08
N LEU A 85 0.80 -12.40 26.59
CA LEU A 85 1.11 -13.19 25.39
C LEU A 85 1.22 -12.29 24.15
N LEU A 86 0.31 -11.32 23.99
CA LEU A 86 0.38 -10.33 22.91
C LEU A 86 1.65 -9.47 23.02
N ALA A 87 2.01 -9.03 24.22
CA ALA A 87 3.26 -8.30 24.45
C ALA A 87 4.49 -9.15 24.05
N ILE A 88 4.50 -10.45 24.35
CA ILE A 88 5.55 -11.37 23.90
C ILE A 88 5.55 -11.49 22.37
N PHE A 89 4.38 -11.70 21.76
CA PHE A 89 4.24 -11.85 20.30
C PHE A 89 4.62 -10.59 19.52
N ALA A 90 4.50 -9.40 20.12
CA ALA A 90 4.92 -8.14 19.53
C ALA A 90 6.44 -8.10 19.23
N TYR A 91 7.26 -8.85 19.98
CA TYR A 91 8.70 -8.99 19.73
C TYR A 91 9.04 -9.99 18.61
N LEU A 92 8.08 -10.81 18.17
CA LEU A 92 8.34 -11.83 17.16
C LEU A 92 8.33 -11.24 15.75
N PRO A 93 9.33 -11.58 14.90
CA PRO A 93 9.26 -11.28 13.47
C PRO A 93 8.14 -12.09 12.82
N LEU A 94 7.74 -11.68 11.61
CA LEU A 94 6.59 -12.27 10.90
C LEU A 94 6.66 -13.79 10.79
N ASN A 95 7.83 -14.35 10.47
CA ASN A 95 7.99 -15.79 10.35
C ASN A 95 7.71 -16.52 11.68
N ASP A 96 8.27 -16.02 12.78
CA ASP A 96 8.07 -16.66 14.09
C ASP A 96 6.66 -16.40 14.63
N LEU A 97 6.06 -15.25 14.34
CA LEU A 97 4.65 -14.98 14.65
C LEU A 97 3.72 -15.99 13.97
N LEU A 98 3.99 -16.32 12.71
CA LEU A 98 3.25 -17.35 11.98
C LEU A 98 3.51 -18.75 12.53
N LYS A 99 4.74 -19.07 12.97
CA LYS A 99 5.04 -20.36 13.63
C LYS A 99 4.32 -20.53 14.95
N VAL A 100 4.28 -19.50 15.81
CA VAL A 100 3.58 -19.58 17.10
C VAL A 100 2.07 -19.77 16.93
N SER A 101 1.52 -19.30 15.80
CA SER A 101 0.13 -19.55 15.45
C SER A 101 -0.19 -21.04 15.27
N MET A 102 0.81 -21.92 15.10
CA MET A 102 0.62 -23.37 14.94
C MET A 102 0.67 -24.16 16.26
N ILE A 103 0.86 -23.51 17.40
CA ILE A 103 1.06 -24.20 18.69
C ILE A 103 -0.27 -24.69 19.29
N CYS A 104 -1.24 -23.79 19.48
CA CYS A 104 -2.56 -24.14 20.01
C CYS A 104 -3.62 -23.12 19.58
N LYS A 105 -4.91 -23.44 19.77
CA LYS A 105 -6.03 -22.56 19.37
C LYS A 105 -5.94 -21.15 19.96
N ARG A 106 -5.52 -21.03 21.23
CA ARG A 106 -5.37 -19.73 21.90
C ARG A 106 -4.27 -18.90 21.24
N TRP A 107 -3.11 -19.49 21.01
CA TRP A 107 -1.98 -18.83 20.38
C TRP A 107 -2.27 -18.48 18.93
N HIS A 108 -3.01 -19.33 18.22
CA HIS A 108 -3.52 -19.03 16.88
C HIS A 108 -4.36 -17.75 16.88
N CYS A 109 -5.40 -17.68 17.73
CA CYS A 109 -6.25 -16.48 17.82
C CYS A 109 -5.45 -15.22 18.17
N LEU A 110 -4.55 -15.30 19.15
CA LEU A 110 -3.74 -14.15 19.57
C LEU A 110 -2.69 -13.74 18.54
N SER A 111 -2.12 -14.68 17.78
CA SER A 111 -1.13 -14.37 16.75
C SER A 111 -1.72 -13.58 15.57
N PHE A 112 -3.03 -13.64 15.37
CA PHE A 112 -3.79 -12.87 14.37
C PHE A 112 -4.56 -11.69 15.00
N ASP A 113 -4.19 -11.26 16.20
CA ASP A 113 -4.76 -10.07 16.82
C ASP A 113 -4.36 -8.80 16.05
N GLU A 114 -5.33 -7.89 15.87
CA GLU A 114 -5.16 -6.67 15.07
C GLU A 114 -3.99 -5.81 15.54
N PHE A 115 -3.67 -5.82 16.84
CA PHE A 115 -2.55 -5.09 17.41
C PHE A 115 -1.20 -5.47 16.79
N LEU A 116 -1.04 -6.74 16.39
CA LEU A 116 0.21 -7.25 15.85
C LEU A 116 0.40 -6.91 14.36
N TRP A 117 -0.68 -6.76 13.59
CA TRP A 117 -0.62 -6.74 12.12
C TRP A 117 -0.63 -5.34 11.49
N GLN A 118 -0.56 -4.28 12.29
CA GLN A 118 -0.71 -2.90 11.83
C GLN A 118 0.18 -2.55 10.63
N THR A 119 1.45 -2.98 10.62
CA THR A 119 2.42 -2.65 9.56
C THR A 119 3.12 -3.89 9.00
N LEU A 120 2.98 -4.11 7.69
CA LEU A 120 3.41 -5.31 6.98
C LEU A 120 4.20 -4.97 5.70
N ASP A 121 5.39 -5.57 5.55
CA ASP A 121 6.24 -5.48 4.36
C ASP A 121 6.48 -6.87 3.73
N LEU A 122 5.96 -7.04 2.51
CA LEU A 122 6.10 -8.21 1.65
C LEU A 122 6.75 -7.86 0.29
N THR A 123 7.62 -6.85 0.25
CA THR A 123 8.34 -6.42 -0.96
C THR A 123 9.11 -7.57 -1.62
N CYS A 124 9.11 -7.62 -2.96
CA CYS A 124 9.86 -8.58 -3.77
C CYS A 124 9.56 -10.03 -3.40
N ARG A 125 8.27 -10.40 -3.35
CA ARG A 125 7.80 -11.75 -3.04
C ARG A 125 6.93 -12.31 -4.15
N ASN A 126 6.89 -13.62 -4.24
CA ASN A 126 5.88 -14.34 -5.00
C ASN A 126 4.84 -14.87 -4.01
N LEU A 127 3.70 -14.22 -3.93
CA LEU A 127 2.63 -14.53 -2.99
C LEU A 127 1.63 -15.47 -3.66
N LEU A 128 1.47 -16.67 -3.08
CA LEU A 128 0.50 -17.63 -3.58
C LEU A 128 -0.95 -17.12 -3.43
N PRO A 129 -1.91 -17.72 -4.17
CA PRO A 129 -3.33 -17.44 -3.98
C PRO A 129 -3.76 -17.58 -2.50
N GLY A 130 -4.65 -16.71 -2.06
CA GLY A 130 -5.20 -16.70 -0.69
C GLY A 130 -4.35 -15.95 0.35
N VAL A 131 -3.05 -15.75 0.11
CA VAL A 131 -2.16 -15.08 1.07
C VAL A 131 -2.67 -13.67 1.39
N ILE A 132 -2.93 -12.84 0.37
CA ILE A 132 -3.42 -11.47 0.55
C ILE A 132 -4.78 -11.44 1.26
N GLY A 133 -5.72 -12.32 0.88
CA GLY A 133 -7.05 -12.36 1.48
C GLY A 133 -7.06 -12.91 2.90
N GLN A 134 -5.99 -13.54 3.36
CA GLN A 134 -5.79 -13.89 4.76
C GLN A 134 -5.11 -12.77 5.56
N LEU A 135 -4.07 -12.14 4.99
CA LEU A 135 -3.24 -11.20 5.73
C LEU A 135 -3.86 -9.81 5.89
N LEU A 136 -4.43 -9.22 4.82
CA LEU A 136 -4.98 -7.86 4.90
C LEU A 136 -6.13 -7.75 5.92
N PRO A 137 -7.06 -8.73 6.03
CA PRO A 137 -8.12 -8.69 7.04
C PRO A 137 -7.63 -8.83 8.50
N ALA A 138 -6.37 -9.17 8.74
CA ALA A 138 -5.81 -9.29 10.10
C ALA A 138 -5.63 -7.93 10.81
N GLY A 139 -6.07 -6.82 10.21
CA GLY A 139 -5.94 -5.48 10.78
C GLY A 139 -4.78 -4.66 10.20
N VAL A 140 -4.31 -5.02 9.01
CA VAL A 140 -3.23 -4.28 8.32
C VAL A 140 -3.70 -2.86 8.00
N THR A 141 -2.95 -1.87 8.49
CA THR A 141 -3.14 -0.44 8.20
C THR A 141 -2.11 0.08 7.20
N VAL A 142 -0.91 -0.50 7.23
CA VAL A 142 0.21 -0.15 6.37
C VAL A 142 0.70 -1.38 5.65
N PHE A 143 0.56 -1.40 4.33
CA PHE A 143 0.93 -2.52 3.48
C PHE A 143 1.93 -2.10 2.41
N ARG A 144 3.16 -2.58 2.56
CA ARG A 144 4.25 -2.37 1.61
C ARG A 144 4.51 -3.66 0.86
N CYS A 145 4.22 -3.69 -0.44
CA CYS A 145 4.42 -4.88 -1.26
C CYS A 145 4.88 -4.56 -2.70
N PRO A 146 5.78 -3.59 -2.95
CA PRO A 146 6.23 -3.29 -4.30
C PRO A 146 7.03 -4.45 -4.93
N ARG A 147 6.98 -4.55 -6.26
CA ARG A 147 7.73 -5.53 -7.07
C ARG A 147 7.45 -6.99 -6.70
N SER A 148 6.23 -7.27 -6.26
CA SER A 148 5.78 -8.61 -5.87
C SER A 148 4.84 -9.20 -6.92
N SER A 149 4.84 -10.52 -7.03
CA SER A 149 3.81 -11.26 -7.78
C SER A 149 2.69 -11.62 -6.80
N ILE A 150 1.47 -11.18 -7.10
CA ILE A 150 0.31 -11.36 -6.23
C ILE A 150 -0.64 -12.35 -6.91
N GLY A 151 -0.76 -13.55 -6.32
CA GLY A 151 -1.80 -14.50 -6.69
C GLY A 151 -3.20 -14.05 -6.26
N ASN A 152 -4.23 -14.75 -6.77
CA ASN A 152 -5.63 -14.43 -6.49
C ASN A 152 -5.87 -14.27 -4.97
N PRO A 153 -6.39 -13.12 -4.49
CA PRO A 153 -6.48 -12.85 -3.06
C PRO A 153 -7.36 -13.80 -2.25
N GLN A 154 -8.41 -14.40 -2.83
CA GLN A 154 -9.38 -15.29 -2.16
C GLN A 154 -9.90 -14.76 -0.80
N PHE A 155 -10.42 -13.52 -0.78
CA PHE A 155 -11.04 -12.96 0.43
C PHE A 155 -12.24 -13.80 0.90
N LYS A 156 -12.22 -14.24 2.15
CA LYS A 156 -13.31 -15.03 2.77
C LYS A 156 -14.47 -14.18 3.29
N THR A 157 -14.29 -12.86 3.35
CA THR A 157 -15.25 -11.93 3.95
C THR A 157 -15.42 -10.70 3.08
N MET A 158 -16.63 -10.11 3.15
CA MET A 158 -16.93 -8.85 2.48
C MET A 158 -16.58 -7.60 3.31
N LYS A 159 -16.01 -7.79 4.50
CA LYS A 159 -15.65 -6.67 5.38
C LYS A 159 -14.66 -5.71 4.71
N PRO A 160 -14.83 -4.38 4.90
CA PRO A 160 -13.85 -3.40 4.48
C PRO A 160 -12.48 -3.66 5.13
N LEU A 161 -11.42 -3.40 4.36
CA LEU A 161 -10.05 -3.44 4.85
C LEU A 161 -9.75 -2.15 5.63
N ARG A 162 -8.80 -2.23 6.57
CA ARG A 162 -8.36 -1.08 7.38
C ARG A 162 -7.14 -0.37 6.79
N VAL A 163 -6.71 -0.75 5.59
CA VAL A 163 -5.49 -0.22 5.00
C VAL A 163 -5.65 1.27 4.72
N GLN A 164 -4.69 2.05 5.21
CA GLN A 164 -4.55 3.49 5.03
C GLN A 164 -3.37 3.82 4.12
N HIS A 165 -2.31 3.01 4.15
CA HIS A 165 -1.10 3.22 3.36
C HIS A 165 -0.78 1.95 2.58
N MET A 166 -0.81 2.04 1.25
CA MET A 166 -0.62 0.88 0.38
C MET A 166 0.35 1.19 -0.76
N ASP A 167 1.42 0.41 -0.86
CA ASP A 167 2.36 0.43 -1.98
C ASP A 167 2.36 -0.92 -2.69
N LEU A 168 1.80 -0.94 -3.90
CA LEU A 168 1.80 -2.08 -4.82
C LEU A 168 2.60 -1.76 -6.10
N SER A 169 3.47 -0.75 -6.07
CA SER A 169 4.19 -0.30 -7.26
C SER A 169 4.96 -1.46 -7.91
N ASN A 170 4.86 -1.54 -9.24
CA ASN A 170 5.55 -2.51 -10.08
C ASN A 170 5.28 -3.98 -9.71
N CYS A 171 4.11 -4.29 -9.14
CA CYS A 171 3.67 -5.66 -8.92
C CYS A 171 3.24 -6.36 -10.21
N THR A 172 3.29 -7.70 -10.19
CA THR A 172 2.58 -8.54 -11.16
C THR A 172 1.29 -9.02 -10.51
N VAL A 173 0.16 -8.42 -10.89
CA VAL A 173 -1.18 -8.73 -10.37
C VAL A 173 -2.19 -8.60 -11.50
N SER A 174 -3.18 -9.49 -11.57
CA SER A 174 -4.24 -9.36 -12.57
C SER A 174 -5.16 -8.18 -12.22
N VAL A 175 -5.72 -7.51 -13.23
CA VAL A 175 -6.70 -6.43 -13.05
C VAL A 175 -7.87 -6.82 -12.14
N PRO A 176 -8.55 -7.99 -12.31
CA PRO A 176 -9.65 -8.37 -11.42
C PRO A 176 -9.18 -8.64 -9.99
N ASP A 177 -7.97 -9.19 -9.80
CA ASP A 177 -7.40 -9.40 -8.47
C ASP A 177 -7.10 -8.08 -7.77
N LEU A 178 -6.51 -7.12 -8.48
CA LEU A 178 -6.25 -5.77 -7.97
C LEU A 178 -7.56 -5.05 -7.60
N GLN A 179 -8.57 -5.12 -8.48
CA GLN A 179 -9.91 -4.60 -8.21
C GLN A 179 -10.51 -5.25 -6.96
N SER A 180 -10.36 -6.56 -6.77
CA SER A 180 -10.89 -7.29 -5.60
C SER A 180 -10.28 -6.85 -4.26
N ILE A 181 -9.06 -6.29 -4.29
CA ILE A 181 -8.39 -5.69 -3.14
C ILE A 181 -8.92 -4.27 -2.94
N LEU A 182 -8.82 -3.42 -3.96
CA LEU A 182 -9.10 -1.98 -3.85
C LEU A 182 -10.58 -1.68 -3.62
N CYS A 183 -11.51 -2.51 -4.10
CA CYS A 183 -12.95 -2.30 -3.89
C CYS A 183 -13.36 -2.38 -2.41
N ARG A 184 -12.49 -2.93 -1.55
CA ARG A 184 -12.63 -3.08 -0.10
C ARG A 184 -11.90 -1.99 0.70
N CYS A 185 -11.15 -1.13 0.03
CA CYS A 185 -10.38 -0.06 0.64
C CYS A 185 -11.17 1.25 0.57
N GLU A 186 -11.60 1.75 1.72
CA GLU A 186 -12.40 2.97 1.85
C GLU A 186 -11.78 3.97 2.85
N ARG A 187 -10.51 3.75 3.20
CA ARG A 187 -9.76 4.53 4.21
C ARG A 187 -8.33 4.85 3.77
N LEU A 188 -8.02 4.73 2.49
CA LEU A 188 -6.69 5.02 1.97
C LEU A 188 -6.39 6.51 2.11
N GLU A 189 -5.21 6.80 2.65
CA GLU A 189 -4.60 8.12 2.75
C GLU A 189 -3.40 8.24 1.81
N ASN A 190 -2.66 7.15 1.61
CA ASN A 190 -1.51 7.12 0.71
C ASN A 190 -1.55 5.84 -0.14
N LEU A 191 -1.53 5.99 -1.46
CA LEU A 191 -1.61 4.88 -2.41
C LEU A 191 -0.58 5.02 -3.52
N SER A 192 0.13 3.93 -3.82
CA SER A 192 0.91 3.82 -5.05
C SER A 192 0.59 2.53 -5.79
N LEU A 193 0.22 2.70 -7.06
CA LEU A 193 -0.05 1.63 -8.03
C LEU A 193 0.86 1.76 -9.26
N GLU A 194 1.98 2.45 -9.12
CA GLU A 194 2.88 2.77 -10.24
C GLU A 194 3.22 1.55 -11.10
N GLY A 195 3.16 1.73 -12.42
CA GLY A 195 3.52 0.70 -13.40
C GLY A 195 2.50 -0.43 -13.55
N LEU A 196 1.29 -0.29 -13.00
CA LEU A 196 0.24 -1.30 -13.11
C LEU A 196 -0.76 -0.97 -14.22
N VAL A 197 -1.31 -2.02 -14.83
CA VAL A 197 -2.51 -1.91 -15.68
C VAL A 197 -3.73 -1.88 -14.76
N LEU A 198 -4.59 -0.87 -14.94
CA LEU A 198 -5.77 -0.62 -14.12
C LEU A 198 -7.06 -0.86 -14.94
N SER A 199 -8.17 -0.31 -14.47
CA SER A 199 -9.47 -0.27 -15.12
C SER A 199 -10.30 0.87 -14.53
N ASP A 200 -11.39 1.24 -15.22
CA ASP A 200 -12.33 2.23 -14.71
C ASP A 200 -12.90 1.85 -13.34
N ASP A 201 -13.16 0.56 -13.10
CA ASP A 201 -13.68 0.09 -11.81
C ASP A 201 -12.64 0.19 -10.69
N ILE A 202 -11.35 0.06 -11.02
CA ILE A 202 -10.28 0.35 -10.07
C ILE A 202 -10.29 1.84 -9.70
N LEU A 203 -10.42 2.74 -10.68
CA LEU A 203 -10.50 4.17 -10.41
C LEU A 203 -11.75 4.54 -9.60
N ARG A 204 -12.90 3.92 -9.88
CA ARG A 204 -14.11 4.05 -9.05
C ARG A 204 -13.89 3.56 -7.62
N SER A 205 -13.08 2.51 -7.44
CA SER A 205 -12.72 2.02 -6.11
C SER A 205 -11.80 3.00 -5.37
N ILE A 206 -10.83 3.58 -6.06
CA ILE A 206 -9.96 4.64 -5.50
C ILE A 206 -10.81 5.86 -5.11
N ALA A 207 -11.78 6.27 -5.94
CA ALA A 207 -12.65 7.41 -5.71
C ALA A 207 -13.45 7.37 -4.38
N LYS A 208 -13.65 6.17 -3.81
CA LYS A 208 -14.28 6.01 -2.48
C LYS A 208 -13.43 6.59 -1.33
N ASN A 209 -12.13 6.80 -1.56
CA ASN A 209 -11.18 7.23 -0.54
C ASN A 209 -11.07 8.76 -0.56
N THR A 210 -12.09 9.45 -0.07
CA THR A 210 -12.16 10.92 -0.11
C THR A 210 -11.08 11.63 0.72
N ASN A 211 -10.46 10.92 1.66
CA ASN A 211 -9.35 11.39 2.50
C ASN A 211 -7.96 11.04 1.92
N LEU A 212 -7.87 10.64 0.65
CA LEU A 212 -6.60 10.33 0.01
C LEU A 212 -5.73 11.60 -0.08
N ILE A 213 -4.53 11.54 0.48
CA ILE A 213 -3.54 12.62 0.58
C ILE A 213 -2.49 12.48 -0.52
N ARG A 214 -1.97 11.25 -0.73
CA ARG A 214 -0.93 10.97 -1.74
C ARG A 214 -1.38 9.87 -2.69
N LEU A 215 -1.29 10.14 -3.98
CA LEU A 215 -1.61 9.18 -5.03
C LEU A 215 -0.53 9.13 -6.10
N ASN A 216 0.06 7.95 -6.30
CA ASN A 216 1.02 7.69 -7.36
C ASN A 216 0.48 6.64 -8.34
N LEU A 217 0.08 7.11 -9.53
CA LEU A 217 -0.32 6.31 -10.68
C LEU A 217 0.70 6.42 -11.83
N CYS A 218 1.95 6.79 -11.54
CA CYS A 218 3.00 6.90 -12.55
C CYS A 218 3.06 5.64 -13.42
N GLY A 219 3.08 5.78 -14.74
CA GLY A 219 3.19 4.64 -15.66
C GLY A 219 1.97 3.72 -15.71
N CYS A 220 0.83 4.09 -15.12
CA CYS A 220 -0.38 3.29 -15.18
C CYS A 220 -1.11 3.42 -16.53
N SER A 221 -1.91 2.42 -16.88
CA SER A 221 -2.71 2.41 -18.11
C SER A 221 -4.06 1.69 -17.92
N GLY A 222 -4.91 1.69 -18.95
CA GLY A 222 -6.13 0.87 -18.98
C GLY A 222 -7.39 1.52 -18.38
N PHE A 223 -7.41 2.83 -18.18
CA PHE A 223 -8.58 3.57 -17.68
C PHE A 223 -8.92 4.76 -18.56
N SER A 224 -10.20 5.15 -18.55
CA SER A 224 -10.76 6.24 -19.34
C SER A 224 -10.57 7.63 -18.70
N ALA A 225 -10.74 8.69 -19.51
CA ALA A 225 -10.68 10.06 -19.03
C ALA A 225 -11.84 10.37 -18.08
N GLU A 226 -13.02 9.78 -18.32
CA GLU A 226 -14.22 9.93 -17.50
C GLU A 226 -14.03 9.29 -16.11
N ALA A 227 -13.39 8.12 -16.05
CA ALA A 227 -13.06 7.48 -14.77
C ALA A 227 -12.00 8.29 -14.00
N LEU A 228 -11.02 8.89 -14.69
CA LEU A 228 -10.03 9.78 -14.10
C LEU A 228 -10.68 11.04 -13.52
N GLU A 229 -11.56 11.69 -14.28
CA GLU A 229 -12.35 12.85 -13.84
C GLU A 229 -13.14 12.55 -12.56
N LEU A 230 -13.87 11.43 -12.55
CA LEU A 230 -14.66 11.01 -11.40
C LEU A 230 -13.80 10.81 -10.15
N MET A 231 -12.64 10.15 -10.30
CA MET A 231 -11.73 9.88 -9.21
C MET A 231 -11.12 11.17 -8.65
N LEU A 232 -10.61 12.05 -9.51
CA LEU A 232 -10.01 13.32 -9.08
C LEU A 232 -11.03 14.26 -8.43
N SER A 233 -12.25 14.29 -8.94
CA SER A 233 -13.35 15.07 -8.35
C SER A 233 -13.75 14.57 -6.95
N SER A 234 -13.58 13.27 -6.69
CA SER A 234 -13.90 12.66 -5.39
C SER A 234 -12.78 12.81 -4.35
N CYS A 235 -11.52 12.72 -4.79
CA CYS A 235 -10.33 12.77 -3.92
C CYS A 235 -9.94 14.22 -3.58
N SER A 236 -10.84 14.93 -2.90
CA SER A 236 -10.72 16.37 -2.63
C SER A 236 -9.60 16.77 -1.65
N MET A 237 -9.03 15.81 -0.92
CA MET A 237 -7.96 16.00 0.07
C MET A 237 -6.55 15.76 -0.47
N LEU A 238 -6.38 15.48 -1.78
CA LEU A 238 -5.07 15.22 -2.37
C LEU A 238 -4.13 16.41 -2.21
N GLU A 239 -2.93 16.13 -1.72
CA GLU A 239 -1.80 17.07 -1.59
C GLU A 239 -0.66 16.72 -2.54
N GLU A 240 -0.40 15.42 -2.76
CA GLU A 240 0.63 14.94 -3.69
C GLU A 240 0.03 13.99 -4.73
N LEU A 241 0.21 14.33 -6.00
CA LEU A 241 -0.33 13.56 -7.11
C LEU A 241 0.73 13.33 -8.18
N ASN A 242 0.96 12.07 -8.51
CA ASN A 242 1.80 11.67 -9.61
C ASN A 242 0.98 10.88 -10.63
N LEU A 243 0.71 11.51 -11.78
CA LEU A 243 0.04 10.87 -12.92
C LEU A 243 1.01 10.64 -14.09
N SER A 244 2.30 10.95 -13.92
CA SER A 244 3.26 10.97 -15.04
C SER A 244 3.34 9.66 -15.83
N TRP A 245 3.67 9.77 -17.12
CA TRP A 245 3.92 8.62 -18.00
C TRP A 245 2.76 7.60 -18.11
N CYS A 246 1.53 8.01 -17.81
CA CYS A 246 0.36 7.23 -18.18
C CYS A 246 0.10 7.29 -19.69
N ASP A 247 -0.69 6.35 -20.23
CA ASP A 247 -1.14 6.35 -21.63
C ASP A 247 -2.26 7.39 -21.87
N PHE A 248 -1.97 8.65 -21.54
CA PHE A 248 -2.93 9.74 -21.61
C PHE A 248 -2.99 10.35 -22.99
N THR A 249 -4.20 10.38 -23.55
CA THR A 249 -4.57 11.27 -24.66
C THR A 249 -4.81 12.71 -24.16
N ALA A 250 -5.04 13.65 -25.07
CA ALA A 250 -5.40 15.03 -24.71
C ALA A 250 -6.68 15.12 -23.85
N THR A 251 -7.63 14.19 -23.98
CA THR A 251 -8.84 14.18 -23.13
C THR A 251 -8.52 13.82 -21.68
N HIS A 252 -7.58 12.89 -21.45
CA HIS A 252 -7.10 12.55 -20.11
C HIS A 252 -6.34 13.71 -19.47
N VAL A 253 -5.49 14.41 -20.23
CA VAL A 253 -4.79 15.61 -19.72
C VAL A 253 -5.80 16.68 -19.31
N LYS A 254 -6.83 16.94 -20.13
CA LYS A 254 -7.91 17.87 -19.78
C LYS A 254 -8.67 17.45 -18.53
N ALA A 255 -9.04 16.17 -18.42
CA ALA A 255 -9.67 15.64 -17.21
C ALA A 255 -8.78 15.85 -15.97
N ALA A 256 -7.47 15.64 -16.08
CA ALA A 256 -6.54 15.91 -15.00
C ALA A 256 -6.51 17.39 -14.59
N VAL A 257 -6.20 18.30 -15.51
CA VAL A 257 -6.04 19.73 -15.17
C VAL A 257 -7.34 20.40 -14.71
N ASN A 258 -8.50 19.91 -15.19
CA ASN A 258 -9.82 20.43 -14.81
C ASN A 258 -10.33 19.92 -13.45
N HIS A 259 -9.87 18.76 -12.98
CA HIS A 259 -10.46 18.10 -11.80
C HIS A 259 -9.50 17.83 -10.65
N VAL A 260 -8.18 18.03 -10.83
CA VAL A 260 -7.24 18.05 -9.69
C VAL A 260 -7.70 19.08 -8.65
N THR A 261 -7.73 18.70 -7.37
CA THR A 261 -8.14 19.58 -6.27
C THR A 261 -7.16 20.74 -6.08
N SER A 262 -7.66 21.90 -5.67
CA SER A 262 -6.85 23.11 -5.38
C SER A 262 -5.92 22.96 -4.16
N LYS A 263 -6.09 21.87 -3.38
CA LYS A 263 -5.21 21.51 -2.26
C LYS A 263 -3.90 20.86 -2.70
N VAL A 264 -3.76 20.46 -3.96
CA VAL A 264 -2.51 19.85 -4.45
C VAL A 264 -1.37 20.84 -4.34
N THR A 265 -0.30 20.41 -3.67
CA THR A 265 0.95 21.15 -3.51
C THR A 265 2.08 20.53 -4.34
N GLN A 266 2.00 19.23 -4.64
CA GLN A 266 3.00 18.54 -5.46
C GLN A 266 2.33 17.77 -6.58
N LEU A 267 2.63 18.12 -7.83
CA LEU A 267 2.01 17.54 -9.01
C LEU A 267 3.05 17.11 -10.05
N ASN A 268 2.93 15.87 -10.52
CA ASN A 268 3.68 15.38 -11.65
C ASN A 268 2.75 15.02 -12.82
N LEU A 269 2.84 15.79 -13.90
CA LEU A 269 2.17 15.59 -15.19
C LEU A 269 3.19 15.46 -16.34
N SER A 270 4.37 14.89 -16.07
CA SER A 270 5.37 14.66 -17.12
C SER A 270 5.04 13.49 -18.05
N GLY A 271 5.63 13.49 -19.24
CA GLY A 271 5.61 12.35 -20.18
C GLY A 271 4.58 12.42 -21.31
N TYR A 272 3.75 13.47 -21.36
CA TYR A 272 2.62 13.54 -22.32
C TYR A 272 2.94 14.20 -23.66
N ARG A 273 4.16 14.69 -23.87
CA ARG A 273 4.65 15.22 -25.15
C ARG A 273 3.66 16.17 -25.81
N GLN A 274 3.03 15.77 -26.92
CA GLN A 274 2.10 16.59 -27.70
C GLN A 274 0.70 16.70 -27.10
N ASN A 275 0.36 15.90 -26.08
CA ASN A 275 -0.99 15.90 -25.50
C ASN A 275 -1.18 16.96 -24.41
N LEU A 276 -0.09 17.52 -23.86
CA LEU A 276 -0.13 18.60 -22.87
C LEU A 276 0.22 19.93 -23.54
N GLN A 277 -0.74 20.86 -23.53
CA GLN A 277 -0.64 22.17 -24.19
C GLN A 277 -0.45 23.31 -23.17
N ILE A 278 -0.04 24.48 -23.66
CA ILE A 278 0.10 25.69 -22.84
C ILE A 278 -1.25 26.09 -22.19
N SER A 279 -2.37 25.87 -22.87
CA SER A 279 -3.71 26.11 -22.30
C SER A 279 -4.03 25.23 -21.08
N ASP A 280 -3.48 24.01 -21.06
CA ASP A 280 -3.68 23.09 -19.95
C ASP A 280 -2.86 23.54 -18.73
N VAL A 281 -1.64 24.05 -18.95
CA VAL A 281 -0.83 24.69 -17.91
C VAL A 281 -1.53 25.91 -17.32
N LYS A 282 -2.10 26.78 -18.17
CA LYS A 282 -2.90 27.92 -17.73
C LYS A 282 -4.04 27.47 -16.81
N THR A 283 -4.85 26.51 -17.29
CA THR A 283 -6.01 25.99 -16.55
C THR A 283 -5.60 25.38 -15.20
N LEU A 284 -4.49 24.63 -15.19
CA LEU A 284 -3.94 24.03 -13.98
C LEU A 284 -3.52 25.11 -12.96
N VAL A 285 -2.78 26.12 -13.40
CA VAL A 285 -2.28 27.21 -12.52
C VAL A 285 -3.43 28.01 -11.93
N GLU A 286 -4.44 28.36 -12.72
CA GLU A 286 -5.61 29.12 -12.27
C GLU A 286 -6.40 28.37 -11.18
N ARG A 287 -6.42 27.04 -11.24
CA ARG A 287 -7.15 26.21 -10.28
C ARG A 287 -6.33 25.74 -9.08
N CYS A 288 -5.02 25.62 -9.23
CA CYS A 288 -4.11 25.06 -8.22
C CYS A 288 -3.04 26.10 -7.80
N PRO A 289 -3.41 27.21 -7.14
CA PRO A 289 -2.48 28.26 -6.76
C PRO A 289 -1.49 27.85 -5.64
N SER A 290 -1.78 26.76 -4.93
CA SER A 290 -0.99 26.25 -3.81
C SER A 290 0.19 25.35 -4.23
N LEU A 291 0.47 25.24 -5.54
CA LEU A 291 1.54 24.38 -6.05
C LEU A 291 2.92 24.84 -5.56
N VAL A 292 3.64 23.90 -4.95
CA VAL A 292 5.02 24.03 -4.46
C VAL A 292 5.99 23.26 -5.35
N HIS A 293 5.59 22.08 -5.84
CA HIS A 293 6.37 21.25 -6.75
C HIS A 293 5.55 20.92 -7.99
N LEU A 294 6.03 21.34 -9.16
CA LEU A 294 5.40 21.08 -10.44
C LEU A 294 6.40 20.44 -11.40
N ASP A 295 6.08 19.24 -11.86
CA ASP A 295 6.86 18.53 -12.87
C ASP A 295 6.05 18.36 -14.16
N LEU A 296 6.53 19.03 -15.20
CA LEU A 296 5.99 19.05 -16.56
C LEU A 296 7.04 18.57 -17.57
N SER A 297 8.02 17.78 -17.12
CA SER A 297 9.06 17.24 -17.99
C SER A 297 8.47 16.47 -19.18
N ASP A 298 9.20 16.40 -20.29
CA ASP A 298 8.80 15.73 -21.53
C ASP A 298 7.50 16.30 -22.15
N SER A 299 7.19 17.57 -21.90
CA SER A 299 6.06 18.28 -22.52
C SER A 299 6.56 19.12 -23.70
N VAL A 300 6.67 18.48 -24.86
CA VAL A 300 7.32 19.07 -26.05
C VAL A 300 6.59 20.27 -26.64
N MET A 301 5.33 20.52 -26.26
CA MET A 301 4.53 21.66 -26.72
C MET A 301 4.66 22.89 -25.81
N LEU A 302 5.37 22.78 -24.70
CA LEU A 302 5.64 23.92 -23.82
C LEU A 302 6.78 24.77 -24.39
N LYS A 303 6.52 26.07 -24.41
CA LYS A 303 7.40 27.14 -24.87
C LYS A 303 7.52 28.22 -23.80
N PRO A 304 8.49 29.15 -23.89
CA PRO A 304 8.69 30.20 -22.87
C PRO A 304 7.44 31.03 -22.52
N GLU A 305 6.47 31.15 -23.43
CA GLU A 305 5.21 31.85 -23.19
C GLU A 305 4.40 31.24 -22.01
N CYS A 306 4.68 30.00 -21.59
CA CYS A 306 4.04 29.43 -20.41
C CYS A 306 4.59 29.95 -19.08
N PHE A 307 5.76 30.61 -19.07
CA PHE A 307 6.41 31.09 -17.85
C PHE A 307 5.57 32.14 -17.11
N GLN A 308 4.83 32.97 -17.87
CA GLN A 308 3.87 33.93 -17.31
C GLN A 308 2.85 33.30 -16.34
N TYR A 309 2.52 32.01 -16.53
CA TYR A 309 1.61 31.29 -15.62
C TYR A 309 2.35 30.85 -14.36
N PHE A 310 3.60 30.42 -14.44
CA PHE A 310 4.38 30.03 -13.27
C PHE A 310 4.62 31.19 -12.30
N HIS A 311 4.70 32.44 -12.78
CA HIS A 311 4.74 33.62 -11.93
C HIS A 311 3.51 33.80 -11.03
N GLN A 312 2.37 33.20 -11.39
CA GLN A 312 1.14 33.26 -10.58
C GLN A 312 1.20 32.28 -9.39
N LEU A 313 2.10 31.30 -9.43
CA LEU A 313 2.28 30.31 -8.36
C LEU A 313 3.21 30.85 -7.28
N VAL A 314 2.64 31.62 -6.35
CA VAL A 314 3.38 32.33 -5.27
C VAL A 314 4.07 31.41 -4.25
N PHE A 315 3.82 30.10 -4.31
CA PHE A 315 4.44 29.10 -3.44
C PHE A 315 5.40 28.16 -4.18
N LEU A 316 5.56 28.32 -5.49
CA LEU A 316 6.34 27.41 -6.33
C LEU A 316 7.81 27.43 -5.94
N GLN A 317 8.35 26.28 -5.54
CA GLN A 317 9.73 26.10 -5.12
C GLN A 317 10.51 25.14 -6.03
N HIS A 318 9.81 24.18 -6.64
CA HIS A 318 10.44 23.13 -7.44
C HIS A 318 9.73 23.03 -8.79
N LEU A 319 10.46 23.34 -9.86
CA LEU A 319 9.95 23.26 -11.23
C LEU A 319 10.81 22.31 -12.06
N CYS A 320 10.17 21.38 -12.77
CA CYS A 320 10.83 20.47 -13.70
C CYS A 320 10.26 20.67 -15.12
N LEU A 321 11.13 21.05 -16.05
CA LEU A 321 10.87 21.25 -17.47
C LEU A 321 11.89 20.47 -18.32
N SER A 322 12.37 19.34 -17.80
CA SER A 322 13.37 18.54 -18.50
C SER A 322 12.81 18.03 -19.81
N ARG A 323 13.61 18.03 -20.88
CA ARG A 323 13.22 17.59 -22.23
C ARG A 323 12.02 18.35 -22.83
N CYS A 324 11.74 19.57 -22.37
CA CYS A 324 10.83 20.51 -23.05
C CYS A 324 11.57 21.22 -24.20
N TYR A 325 11.79 20.52 -25.32
CA TYR A 325 12.74 20.93 -26.37
C TYR A 325 12.42 22.25 -27.09
N GLN A 326 11.22 22.81 -26.94
CA GLN A 326 10.88 24.12 -27.51
C GLN A 326 11.27 25.30 -26.59
N ILE A 327 11.80 25.03 -25.41
CA ILE A 327 12.33 26.04 -24.48
C ILE A 327 13.82 26.20 -24.74
N SER A 328 14.24 27.42 -25.09
CA SER A 328 15.65 27.73 -25.28
C SER A 328 16.34 27.96 -23.92
N PRO A 329 17.65 27.63 -23.79
CA PRO A 329 18.40 27.91 -22.56
C PRO A 329 18.39 29.38 -22.14
N ALA A 330 18.37 30.31 -23.10
CA ALA A 330 18.35 31.74 -22.81
C ALA A 330 17.05 32.19 -22.11
N ALA A 331 15.90 31.62 -22.51
CA ALA A 331 14.62 31.95 -21.90
C ALA A 331 14.53 31.48 -20.43
N LEU A 332 15.29 30.47 -20.02
CA LEU A 332 15.28 29.95 -18.65
C LEU A 332 15.71 30.99 -17.60
N VAL A 333 16.39 32.08 -18.02
CA VAL A 333 16.74 33.19 -17.14
C VAL A 333 15.49 33.87 -16.58
N GLU A 334 14.39 33.95 -17.35
CA GLU A 334 13.11 34.53 -16.93
C GLU A 334 12.52 33.80 -15.70
N LEU A 335 12.74 32.49 -15.58
CA LEU A 335 12.28 31.72 -14.41
C LEU A 335 12.97 32.15 -13.11
N GLY A 336 14.12 32.82 -13.19
CA GLY A 336 14.81 33.41 -12.04
C GLY A 336 14.06 34.56 -11.39
N GLU A 337 13.09 35.16 -12.08
CA GLU A 337 12.23 36.21 -11.54
C GLU A 337 11.15 35.66 -10.59
N ILE A 338 10.97 34.33 -10.50
CA ILE A 338 10.06 33.70 -9.54
C ILE A 338 10.76 33.63 -8.17
N PRO A 339 10.39 34.48 -7.20
CA PRO A 339 11.19 34.70 -5.98
C PRO A 339 11.23 33.48 -5.05
N THR A 340 10.25 32.60 -5.14
CA THR A 340 10.17 31.39 -4.32
C THR A 340 10.88 30.20 -4.93
N LEU A 341 11.30 30.26 -6.19
CA LEU A 341 11.83 29.11 -6.92
C LEU A 341 13.22 28.75 -6.40
N LYS A 342 13.37 27.52 -5.91
CA LYS A 342 14.61 27.01 -5.29
C LYS A 342 15.33 26.01 -6.18
N THR A 343 14.60 25.22 -6.96
CA THR A 343 15.19 24.19 -7.80
C THR A 343 14.55 24.15 -9.19
N LEU A 344 15.39 24.04 -10.21
CA LEU A 344 14.98 23.91 -11.60
C LEU A 344 15.63 22.67 -12.23
N GLN A 345 14.82 21.75 -12.76
CA GLN A 345 15.31 20.60 -13.53
C GLN A 345 15.00 20.80 -15.01
N VAL A 346 16.04 20.97 -15.83
CA VAL A 346 16.00 21.26 -17.27
C VAL A 346 16.97 20.34 -18.01
N PHE A 347 17.01 19.07 -17.63
CA PHE A 347 17.85 18.07 -18.27
C PHE A 347 17.48 17.92 -19.76
N GLY A 348 18.49 17.75 -20.62
CA GLY A 348 18.30 17.48 -22.05
C GLY A 348 17.96 18.69 -22.93
N ILE A 349 17.77 19.89 -22.36
CA ILE A 349 17.56 21.13 -23.14
C ILE A 349 18.72 22.14 -22.98
N VAL A 350 19.63 21.91 -22.04
CA VAL A 350 20.78 22.78 -21.73
C VAL A 350 22.08 22.02 -21.96
N THR A 351 23.05 22.63 -22.65
CA THR A 351 24.42 22.11 -22.81
C THR A 351 25.26 22.38 -21.56
N ASP A 352 26.39 21.70 -21.36
CA ASP A 352 27.24 21.94 -20.19
C ASP A 352 27.73 23.40 -20.08
N SER A 353 28.05 24.03 -21.20
CA SER A 353 28.46 25.43 -21.26
C SER A 353 27.33 26.41 -20.89
N SER A 354 26.13 26.19 -21.42
CA SER A 354 24.96 27.02 -21.09
C SER A 354 24.46 26.77 -19.67
N LEU A 355 24.66 25.56 -19.13
CA LEU A 355 24.33 25.22 -17.75
C LEU A 355 25.22 25.97 -16.76
N GLN A 356 26.51 26.10 -17.06
CA GLN A 356 27.41 26.91 -16.25
C GLN A 356 26.97 28.38 -16.22
N LEU A 357 26.70 28.97 -17.39
CA LEU A 357 26.22 30.35 -17.50
C LEU A 357 24.88 30.55 -16.75
N LEU A 358 23.96 29.58 -16.86
CA LEU A 358 22.67 29.66 -16.17
C LEU A 358 22.84 29.61 -14.65
N ARG A 359 23.78 28.80 -14.13
CA ARG A 359 24.12 28.76 -12.69
C ARG A 359 24.80 30.04 -12.21
N GLU A 360 25.61 30.68 -13.05
CA GLU A 360 26.22 31.98 -12.73
C GLU A 360 25.18 33.10 -12.74
N THR A 361 24.19 33.03 -13.64
CA THR A 361 23.10 34.01 -13.76
C THR A 361 22.08 33.86 -12.62
N LEU A 362 21.84 32.62 -12.16
CA LEU A 362 20.84 32.28 -11.13
C LEU A 362 21.49 31.56 -9.94
N PRO A 363 22.36 32.24 -9.17
CA PRO A 363 23.21 31.60 -8.15
C PRO A 363 22.45 31.00 -6.97
N ASP A 364 21.27 31.55 -6.64
CA ASP A 364 20.44 31.08 -5.52
C ASP A 364 19.61 29.83 -5.88
N MET A 365 19.57 29.45 -7.16
CA MET A 365 18.77 28.34 -7.67
C MET A 365 19.60 27.08 -7.91
N LYS A 366 19.12 25.93 -7.41
CA LYS A 366 19.74 24.63 -7.69
C LYS A 366 19.26 24.08 -9.03
N ILE A 367 20.16 24.01 -10.00
CA ILE A 367 19.84 23.57 -11.37
C ILE A 367 20.39 22.17 -11.67
N ASN A 368 19.55 21.28 -12.18
CA ASN A 368 19.90 19.91 -12.59
C ASN A 368 20.54 19.08 -11.45
N CYS A 369 19.99 19.19 -10.24
CA CYS A 369 20.49 18.50 -9.04
C CYS A 369 19.74 17.21 -8.70
N SER A 370 18.61 16.92 -9.35
CA SER A 370 17.75 15.79 -8.99
C SER A 370 17.15 15.14 -10.22
N HIS A 371 17.60 13.92 -10.52
CA HIS A 371 17.18 13.14 -11.69
C HIS A 371 15.82 12.46 -11.51
N PHE A 372 15.39 12.26 -10.25
CA PHE A 372 14.20 11.48 -9.91
C PHE A 372 13.20 12.36 -9.17
N THR A 373 11.92 12.21 -9.52
CA THR A 373 10.81 12.82 -8.79
C THR A 373 10.60 12.13 -7.44
N THR A 374 10.25 12.91 -6.43
CA THR A 374 9.83 12.40 -5.10
C THR A 374 8.31 12.45 -4.92
N ILE A 375 7.58 13.08 -5.85
CA ILE A 375 6.15 13.37 -5.74
C ILE A 375 5.36 12.06 -5.59
N ALA A 376 4.64 11.94 -4.47
CA ALA A 376 3.82 10.79 -4.09
C ALA A 376 4.57 9.44 -4.02
N ARG A 377 5.91 9.44 -4.00
CA ARG A 377 6.72 8.20 -3.96
C ARG A 377 6.67 7.57 -2.57
N PRO A 378 6.33 6.26 -2.44
CA PRO A 378 6.24 5.61 -1.13
C PRO A 378 7.57 5.52 -0.38
N THR A 379 8.68 5.33 -1.08
CA THR A 379 10.02 5.30 -0.49
C THR A 379 10.92 6.23 -1.29
N VAL A 380 11.63 7.14 -0.61
CA VAL A 380 12.56 8.11 -1.23
C VAL A 380 13.99 7.81 -0.77
N GLY A 381 14.93 7.76 -1.71
CA GLY A 381 16.36 7.53 -1.44
C GLY A 381 16.83 6.08 -1.66
N THR A 382 18.14 5.87 -1.49
CA THR A 382 18.83 4.60 -1.79
C THR A 382 18.94 3.63 -0.61
N LYS A 383 18.54 4.06 0.59
CA LYS A 383 18.62 3.21 1.78
C LYS A 383 17.57 2.11 1.69
N LYS A 384 17.98 0.87 1.96
CA LYS A 384 17.11 -0.32 2.12
C LYS A 384 16.26 -0.20 3.39
N ASN A 385 15.52 0.88 3.54
CA ASN A 385 14.64 1.08 4.67
C ASN A 385 13.31 0.40 4.37
N HIS A 386 12.82 -0.41 5.31
CA HIS A 386 11.50 -1.03 5.30
C HIS A 386 10.41 0.01 5.61
N GLU A 387 10.50 1.16 4.95
CA GLU A 387 9.69 2.35 5.21
C GLU A 387 8.80 2.67 4.01
N ILE A 388 7.59 3.10 4.32
CA ILE A 388 6.58 3.55 3.36
C ILE A 388 5.99 4.86 3.90
N TRP A 389 6.20 5.96 3.17
CA TRP A 389 5.93 7.34 3.60
C TRP A 389 6.45 7.65 5.02
N GLY A 390 7.67 7.20 5.33
CA GLY A 390 8.32 7.38 6.63
C GLY A 390 7.86 6.41 7.73
N ILE A 391 6.91 5.53 7.45
CA ILE A 391 6.40 4.55 8.43
C ILE A 391 7.18 3.25 8.30
N LYS A 392 7.84 2.84 9.38
CA LYS A 392 8.60 1.59 9.44
C LYS A 392 7.68 0.38 9.62
N CYS A 393 7.80 -0.61 8.75
CA CYS A 393 7.08 -1.87 8.89
C CYS A 393 7.71 -2.77 9.96
N ARG A 394 6.89 -3.24 10.92
CA ARG A 394 7.27 -4.18 11.98
C ARG A 394 7.36 -5.59 11.43
N LEU A 395 6.30 -6.04 10.75
CA LEU A 395 6.22 -7.36 10.18
C LEU A 395 6.90 -7.37 8.82
N THR A 396 8.07 -7.99 8.75
CA THR A 396 8.85 -8.12 7.52
C THR A 396 9.26 -9.58 7.32
N LEU A 397 9.18 -10.09 6.10
CA LEU A 397 9.88 -11.32 5.74
C LEU A 397 11.35 -10.99 5.49
N ARG A 398 12.21 -11.09 6.50
CA ARG A 398 13.66 -11.06 6.27
C ARG A 398 14.02 -12.24 5.38
N THR A 399 14.63 -11.99 4.23
CA THR A 399 15.50 -13.01 3.63
C THR A 399 16.58 -13.30 4.66
N PRO A 400 16.86 -14.57 5.00
CA PRO A 400 18.02 -14.87 5.82
C PRO A 400 19.20 -14.21 5.13
N SER A 401 19.86 -13.30 5.86
CA SER A 401 21.19 -12.86 5.50
C SER A 401 21.98 -14.14 5.29
N SER A 402 22.56 -14.33 4.10
CA SER A 402 23.67 -15.25 3.95
C SER A 402 24.70 -14.82 5.00
N LEU A 403 24.74 -15.55 6.13
CA LEU A 403 25.83 -15.50 7.08
C LEU A 403 27.11 -15.95 6.39
#